data_AF-G5JD94-F1
#
_entry.id   AF-G5JD94-F1
#
_cell.length_a   1.000
_cell.length_b   1.000
_cell.length_c   1.000
_cell.angle_alpha   90.00
_cell.angle_beta   90.00
_cell.angle_gamma   90.00
#
_symmetry.space_group_name_H-M   'P 1'
#
loop_
_entity.id
_entity.type
_entity.pdbx_description
1 polymer ?
#
loop_
_entity_poly.entity_id
_entity_poly.type
_entity_poly.pdbx_seq_one_letter_code
_entity_poly.pdbx_strand_id
1 'polypeptide(L)'
;MKSFSLNSLFRPLTSVVLGTITSLTLSLPSYAAQKVYFVFDSIGVSIPVSDLENYAETGELSQQLDRYFSLAGASEEDRNAFREALSTPAPIKDPVRFSRLLNTDEGERILNYFGKVINIQGGRNGKFLIRGALVQAALDD
;
A
#
# COMPACT_ATOMS: atom_id res chain seq x y z
N MET A 1 47.80 -40.79 -20.53
CA MET A 1 47.27 -39.45 -20.85
C MET A 1 45.74 -39.51 -20.85
N LYS A 2 45.09 -38.94 -19.82
CA LYS A 2 43.67 -38.56 -19.78
C LYS A 2 43.53 -37.62 -18.58
N SER A 3 43.56 -36.31 -18.81
CA SER A 3 43.31 -35.34 -17.75
C SER A 3 41.82 -35.38 -17.43
N PHE A 4 41.49 -35.81 -16.21
CA PHE A 4 40.13 -35.79 -15.71
C PHE A 4 39.80 -34.34 -15.37
N SER A 5 39.03 -33.68 -16.24
CA SER A 5 38.64 -32.28 -16.04
C SER A 5 37.70 -32.17 -14.84
N LEU A 6 38.15 -31.50 -13.77
CA LEU A 6 37.36 -31.27 -12.54
C LEU A 6 36.04 -30.52 -12.79
N ASN A 7 35.85 -29.89 -13.95
CA ASN A 7 34.69 -29.05 -14.24
C ASN A 7 33.38 -29.81 -14.47
N SER A 8 33.39 -31.13 -14.72
CA SER A 8 32.16 -31.90 -14.92
C SER A 8 31.45 -32.29 -13.61
N LEU A 9 32.17 -32.28 -12.49
CA LEU A 9 31.68 -32.69 -11.18
C LEU A 9 30.98 -31.54 -10.43
N PHE A 10 31.34 -30.29 -10.72
CA PHE A 10 30.74 -29.10 -10.11
C PHE A 10 29.42 -28.66 -10.76
N ARG A 11 29.12 -29.08 -12.01
CA ARG A 11 27.89 -28.72 -12.73
C ARG A 11 26.58 -29.13 -12.03
N PRO A 12 26.41 -30.38 -11.55
CA PRO A 12 25.18 -30.76 -10.83
C PRO A 12 25.09 -30.09 -9.45
N LEU A 13 26.23 -29.81 -8.81
CA LEU A 13 26.25 -29.15 -7.51
C LEU A 13 25.79 -27.69 -7.63
N THR A 14 26.23 -26.98 -8.67
CA THR A 14 25.76 -25.62 -8.95
C THR A 14 24.26 -25.56 -9.26
N SER A 15 23.70 -26.57 -9.94
CA SER A 15 22.25 -26.59 -10.24
C SER A 15 21.41 -26.90 -8.99
N VAL A 16 21.89 -27.76 -8.10
CA VAL A 16 21.19 -28.04 -6.83
C VAL A 16 21.20 -26.81 -5.93
N VAL A 17 22.33 -26.13 -5.80
CA VAL A 17 22.45 -24.92 -4.99
C VAL A 17 21.53 -23.80 -5.51
N LEU A 18 21.53 -23.54 -6.82
CA LEU A 18 20.62 -22.56 -7.43
C LEU A 18 19.14 -22.95 -7.24
N GLY A 19 18.80 -24.23 -7.42
CA GLY A 19 17.45 -24.73 -7.22
C GLY A 19 16.96 -24.54 -5.79
N THR A 20 17.81 -24.84 -4.80
CA THR A 20 17.48 -24.64 -3.38
C THR A 20 17.34 -23.17 -3.03
N ILE A 21 18.24 -22.30 -3.49
CA ILE A 21 18.15 -20.85 -3.23
C ILE A 21 16.86 -20.27 -3.80
N THR A 22 16.49 -20.66 -5.03
CA THR A 22 15.26 -20.18 -5.68
C THR A 22 14.00 -20.62 -4.90
N SER A 23 13.96 -21.87 -4.45
CA SER A 23 12.85 -22.40 -3.65
C SER A 23 12.72 -21.71 -2.29
N LEU A 24 13.84 -21.39 -1.63
CA LEU A 24 13.85 -20.68 -0.35
C LEU A 24 13.44 -19.20 -0.49
N THR A 25 13.75 -18.56 -1.61
CA THR A 25 13.33 -17.17 -1.86
C THR A 25 11.84 -17.03 -2.19
N LEU A 26 11.21 -18.05 -2.78
CA LEU A 26 9.78 -18.07 -3.11
C LEU A 26 8.88 -18.27 -1.87
N SER A 27 9.41 -18.83 -0.78
CA SER A 27 8.66 -19.06 0.45
C SER A 27 8.69 -17.88 1.43
N LEU A 28 9.49 -16.84 1.14
CA LEU A 28 9.45 -15.62 1.95
C LEU A 28 8.13 -14.91 1.67
N PRO A 29 7.32 -14.59 2.69
CA PRO A 29 6.13 -13.78 2.49
C PRO A 29 6.57 -12.47 1.85
N SER A 30 6.16 -12.22 0.61
CA SER A 30 6.30 -10.90 0.01
C SER A 30 5.29 -10.00 0.70
N TYR A 31 5.67 -9.47 1.87
CA TYR A 31 5.06 -8.24 2.36
C TYR A 31 5.48 -7.18 1.35
N ALA A 32 4.71 -7.07 0.27
CA ALA A 32 4.72 -5.85 -0.52
C ALA A 32 4.45 -4.77 0.52
N ALA A 33 5.47 -3.96 0.83
CA ALA A 33 5.29 -2.79 1.68
C ALA A 33 4.32 -1.89 0.93
N GLN A 34 3.02 -2.11 1.17
CA GLN A 34 1.96 -1.39 0.50
C GLN A 34 2.12 0.05 0.93
N LYS A 35 2.18 0.95 -0.05
CA LYS A 35 2.36 2.37 0.18
C LYS A 35 1.17 3.09 -0.41
N VAL A 36 0.65 4.03 0.35
CA VAL A 36 -0.29 5.03 -0.16
C VAL A 36 0.53 6.23 -0.61
N TYR A 37 0.30 6.66 -1.85
CA TYR A 37 0.96 7.82 -2.42
C TYR A 37 0.02 9.02 -2.32
N PHE A 38 0.50 10.06 -1.66
CA PHE A 38 -0.23 11.33 -1.55
C PHE A 38 0.51 12.41 -2.32
N VAL A 39 -0.25 13.35 -2.90
CA VAL A 39 0.27 14.62 -3.40
C VAL A 39 -0.42 15.73 -2.63
N PHE A 40 0.38 16.46 -1.87
CA PHE A 40 -0.03 17.69 -1.21
C PHE A 40 0.60 18.86 -1.94
N ASP A 41 -0.25 19.69 -2.55
CA ASP A 41 0.17 20.75 -3.46
C ASP A 41 1.10 20.21 -4.57
N SER A 42 2.40 20.51 -4.50
CA SER A 42 3.42 20.06 -5.47
C SER A 42 4.37 19.01 -4.89
N ILE A 43 4.11 18.51 -3.67
CA ILE A 43 4.97 17.56 -2.96
C ILE A 43 4.32 16.18 -2.97
N GLY A 44 5.02 15.20 -3.55
CA GLY A 44 4.65 13.80 -3.48
C GLY A 44 5.24 13.15 -2.23
N VAL A 45 4.40 12.48 -1.44
CA VAL A 45 4.82 11.67 -0.30
C VAL A 45 4.30 10.25 -0.44
N SER A 46 5.04 9.29 0.11
CA SER A 46 4.60 7.90 0.18
C SER A 46 4.61 7.46 1.62
N ILE A 47 3.50 6.89 2.09
CA ILE A 47 3.31 6.42 3.46
C ILE A 47 3.10 4.90 3.42
N PRO A 48 3.91 4.10 4.13
CA PRO A 48 3.62 2.68 4.32
C PRO A 48 2.27 2.47 4.99
N VAL A 49 1.48 1.51 4.53
CA VAL A 49 0.21 1.13 5.18
C VAL A 49 0.47 0.69 6.62
N SER A 50 1.57 -0.01 6.88
CA SER A 50 2.00 -0.40 8.23
C SER A 50 2.18 0.78 9.19
N ASP A 51 2.61 1.94 8.69
CA ASP A 51 2.77 3.14 9.52
C ASP A 51 1.40 3.72 9.89
N LEU A 52 0.43 3.64 8.97
CA LEU A 52 -0.95 4.05 9.21
C LEU A 52 -1.64 3.11 10.20
N GLU A 53 -1.46 1.79 10.04
CA GLU A 53 -1.97 0.76 10.95
C GLU A 53 -1.40 0.94 12.36
N ASN A 54 -0.07 1.07 12.48
CA ASN A 54 0.58 1.29 13.77
C ASN A 54 0.05 2.55 14.46
N TYR A 55 -0.13 3.64 13.69
CA TYR A 55 -0.68 4.87 14.24
C TYR A 55 -2.15 4.74 14.67
N ALA A 56 -2.98 4.04 13.88
CA ALA A 56 -4.37 3.76 14.22
C ALA A 56 -4.49 2.98 15.54
N GLU A 57 -3.73 1.89 15.66
CA GLU A 57 -3.77 0.96 16.80
C GLU A 57 -3.14 1.55 18.05
N THR A 58 -1.88 1.99 17.95
CA THR A 58 -1.08 2.37 19.13
C THR A 58 -1.12 3.87 19.42
N GLY A 59 -1.33 4.70 18.40
CA GLY A 59 -1.14 6.15 18.48
C GLY A 59 0.30 6.60 18.32
N GLU A 60 1.25 5.67 18.13
CA GLU A 60 2.65 6.00 17.93
C GLU A 60 2.91 6.42 16.48
N LEU A 61 3.50 7.60 16.32
CA LEU A 61 3.90 8.12 15.02
C LEU A 61 5.26 7.56 14.61
N SER A 62 5.34 7.02 13.39
CA SER A 62 6.63 6.79 12.76
C SER A 62 7.32 8.14 12.50
N GLN A 63 8.65 8.15 12.50
CA GLN A 63 9.43 9.37 12.21
C GLN A 63 9.06 9.96 10.84
N GLN A 64 8.66 9.12 9.89
CA GLN A 64 8.25 9.58 8.56
C GLN A 64 6.85 10.22 8.59
N LEU A 65 5.89 9.60 9.27
CA LEU A 65 4.53 10.11 9.39
C LEU A 65 4.49 11.43 10.16
N ASP A 66 5.26 11.56 11.24
CA ASP A 66 5.39 12.82 12.00
C ASP A 66 5.96 13.97 11.16
N ARG A 67 6.97 13.69 10.32
CA ARG A 67 7.48 14.67 9.36
C ARG A 67 6.42 15.13 8.36
N TYR A 68 5.55 14.22 7.91
CA TYR A 68 4.48 14.59 6.98
C TYR A 68 3.38 15.41 7.65
N PHE A 69 3.00 15.09 8.88
CA PHE A 69 2.09 15.96 9.65
C PHE A 69 2.67 17.35 9.87
N SER A 70 3.96 17.42 10.21
CA SER A 70 4.68 18.68 10.37
C SER A 70 4.73 19.48 9.06
N LEU A 71 4.99 18.82 7.93
CA LEU A 71 4.98 19.43 6.60
C LEU A 71 3.58 19.95 6.22
N ALA A 72 2.53 19.22 6.60
CA ALA A 72 1.14 19.61 6.37
C ALA A 72 0.65 20.72 7.33
N GLY A 73 1.44 21.08 8.36
CA GLY A 73 1.01 22.01 9.39
C GLY A 73 -0.14 21.48 10.26
N ALA A 74 -0.26 20.15 10.39
CA ALA A 74 -1.34 19.49 11.10
C ALA A 74 -1.24 19.71 12.61
N SER A 75 -2.32 20.23 13.19
CA SER A 75 -2.51 20.38 14.64
C SER A 75 -2.64 19.03 15.35
N GLU A 76 -2.61 19.03 16.68
CA GLU A 76 -2.91 17.80 17.45
C GLU A 76 -4.35 17.33 17.20
N GLU A 77 -5.28 18.26 17.04
CA GLU A 77 -6.67 17.99 16.68
C GLU A 77 -6.77 17.30 15.31
N ASP A 78 -6.04 17.78 14.30
CA ASP A 78 -6.01 17.16 12.96
C ASP A 78 -5.43 15.74 13.02
N ARG A 79 -4.35 15.55 13.79
CA ARG A 79 -3.71 14.22 13.98
C ARG A 79 -4.66 13.25 14.67
N ASN A 80 -5.41 13.71 15.67
CA ASN A 80 -6.39 12.90 16.39
C ASN A 80 -7.59 12.55 15.50
N ALA A 81 -8.12 13.51 14.75
CA ALA A 81 -9.19 13.28 13.78
C ALA A 81 -8.75 12.30 12.67
N PHE A 82 -7.51 12.40 12.22
CA PHE A 82 -6.94 11.45 11.25
C PHE A 82 -6.84 10.04 11.84
N ARG A 83 -6.38 9.90 13.08
CA ARG A 83 -6.34 8.60 13.78
C ARG A 83 -7.74 8.01 13.94
N GLU A 84 -8.70 8.82 14.36
CA GLU A 84 -10.09 8.40 14.51
C GLU A 84 -10.66 7.91 13.16
N ALA A 85 -10.38 8.62 12.07
CA ALA A 85 -10.80 8.21 10.73
C ALA A 85 -10.17 6.88 10.28
N LEU A 86 -8.91 6.60 10.64
CA LEU A 86 -8.26 5.32 10.35
C LEU A 86 -8.87 4.16 11.14
N SER A 87 -9.32 4.41 12.38
CA SER A 87 -9.82 3.39 13.29
C SER A 87 -11.34 3.21 13.26
N THR A 88 -12.07 4.03 12.48
CA THR A 88 -13.54 3.98 12.41
C THR A 88 -13.99 3.16 11.21
N PRO A 89 -14.63 1.97 11.42
CA PRO A 89 -15.18 1.18 10.34
C PRO A 89 -16.31 1.91 9.62
N ALA A 90 -16.35 1.81 8.29
CA ALA A 90 -17.45 2.36 7.51
C ALA A 90 -18.68 1.43 7.60
N PRO A 91 -19.89 1.90 7.97
CA PRO A 91 -21.06 1.05 8.16
C PRO A 91 -21.73 0.66 6.82
N ILE A 92 -20.99 0.02 5.93
CA ILE A 92 -21.46 -0.36 4.59
C ILE A 92 -22.23 -1.69 4.67
N LYS A 93 -23.56 -1.64 4.53
CA LYS A 93 -24.43 -2.85 4.63
C LYS A 93 -24.65 -3.57 3.30
N ASP A 94 -24.50 -2.88 2.18
CA ASP A 94 -24.77 -3.42 0.83
C ASP A 94 -23.63 -3.00 -0.11
N PRO A 95 -22.60 -3.85 -0.28
CA PRO A 95 -21.43 -3.54 -1.09
C PRO A 95 -21.78 -3.32 -2.57
N VAL A 96 -22.84 -3.96 -3.06
CA VAL A 96 -23.30 -3.82 -4.45
C VAL A 96 -23.96 -2.46 -4.68
N ARG A 97 -24.79 -1.98 -3.74
CA ARG A 97 -25.32 -0.61 -3.79
C ARG A 97 -24.22 0.42 -3.63
N PHE A 98 -23.24 0.17 -2.75
CA PHE A 98 -22.11 1.06 -2.57
C PHE A 98 -21.25 1.19 -3.85
N SER A 99 -20.92 0.07 -4.50
CA SER A 99 -20.21 0.08 -5.78
C SER A 99 -20.99 0.82 -6.88
N ARG A 100 -22.33 0.68 -6.91
CA ARG A 100 -23.18 1.45 -7.82
C ARG A 100 -23.19 2.94 -7.52
N LEU A 101 -23.24 3.33 -6.24
CA LEU A 101 -23.13 4.73 -5.82
C LEU A 101 -21.83 5.35 -6.34
N LEU A 102 -20.71 4.65 -6.20
CA LEU A 102 -19.40 5.08 -6.68
C LEU A 102 -19.30 5.22 -8.21
N ASN A 103 -20.24 4.63 -8.97
CA ASN A 103 -20.34 4.76 -10.42
C ASN A 103 -21.32 5.86 -10.89
N THR A 104 -22.00 6.55 -9.97
CA THR A 104 -22.80 7.73 -10.34
C THR A 104 -21.88 8.90 -10.69
N ASP A 105 -22.39 9.89 -11.42
CA ASP A 105 -21.63 11.11 -11.75
C ASP A 105 -21.02 11.77 -10.50
N GLU A 106 -21.76 11.77 -9.40
CA GLU A 106 -21.32 12.43 -8.17
C GLU A 106 -20.35 11.55 -7.38
N GLY A 107 -20.53 10.23 -7.43
CA GLY A 107 -19.55 9.26 -6.97
C GLY A 107 -18.21 9.43 -7.71
N GLU A 108 -18.25 9.53 -9.04
CA GLU A 108 -17.06 9.79 -9.84
C GLU A 108 -16.44 11.15 -9.53
N ARG A 109 -17.24 12.20 -9.32
CA ARG A 109 -16.74 13.53 -8.96
C ARG A 109 -15.98 13.49 -7.63
N ILE A 110 -16.52 12.82 -6.62
CA ILE A 110 -15.88 12.63 -5.31
C ILE A 110 -14.57 11.83 -5.47
N LEU A 111 -14.62 10.69 -6.18
CA LEU A 111 -13.44 9.87 -6.44
C LEU A 111 -12.36 10.63 -7.21
N ASN A 112 -12.73 11.47 -8.18
CA ASN A 112 -11.79 12.33 -8.90
C ASN A 112 -11.14 13.36 -7.96
N TYR A 113 -11.91 13.96 -7.04
CA TYR A 113 -11.39 14.92 -6.06
C TYR A 113 -10.34 14.26 -5.15
N PHE A 114 -10.71 13.17 -4.48
CA PHE A 114 -9.76 12.42 -3.64
C PHE A 114 -8.62 11.83 -4.45
N GLY A 115 -8.88 11.42 -5.69
CA GLY A 115 -7.88 10.94 -6.61
C GLY A 115 -6.80 11.95 -6.96
N LYS A 116 -7.00 13.26 -6.78
CA LYS A 116 -5.91 14.25 -6.95
C LYS A 116 -4.92 14.21 -5.79
N VAL A 117 -5.42 13.86 -4.61
CA VAL A 117 -4.64 13.80 -3.36
C VAL A 117 -4.03 12.42 -3.21
N ILE A 118 -4.82 11.35 -3.29
CA ILE A 118 -4.37 9.95 -3.28
C ILE A 118 -4.13 9.51 -4.72
N ASN A 119 -2.86 9.32 -5.07
CA ASN A 119 -2.43 9.08 -6.45
C ASN A 119 -1.94 7.65 -6.67
N ILE A 120 -1.87 7.27 -7.94
CA ILE A 120 -1.02 6.16 -8.36
C ILE A 120 0.43 6.66 -8.36
N GLN A 121 1.38 5.77 -8.09
CA GLN A 121 2.81 6.07 -8.22
C GLN A 121 3.09 6.82 -9.54
N GLY A 122 3.76 7.97 -9.44
CA GLY A 122 3.98 8.89 -10.56
C GLY A 122 2.96 10.04 -10.66
N GLY A 123 2.10 10.25 -9.66
CA GLY A 123 1.25 11.45 -9.54
C GLY A 123 0.01 11.45 -10.43
N ARG A 124 -0.35 10.30 -11.01
CA ARG A 124 -1.59 10.17 -11.77
C ARG A 124 -2.77 10.03 -10.82
N ASN A 125 -3.87 10.66 -11.17
CA ASN A 125 -5.10 10.66 -10.38
C ASN A 125 -5.50 9.23 -9.98
N GLY A 126 -5.65 8.98 -8.68
CA GLY A 126 -5.90 7.66 -8.11
C GLY A 126 -7.36 7.20 -8.09
N LYS A 127 -8.30 7.90 -8.74
CA LYS A 127 -9.75 7.60 -8.64
C LYS A 127 -10.12 6.11 -8.78
N PHE A 128 -9.51 5.41 -9.74
CA PHE A 128 -9.81 4.00 -10.00
C PHE A 128 -9.20 3.09 -8.93
N LEU A 129 -8.04 3.46 -8.39
CA LEU A 129 -7.39 2.77 -7.29
C LEU A 129 -8.22 2.91 -6.01
N ILE A 130 -8.65 4.13 -5.69
CA ILE A 130 -9.51 4.41 -4.53
C ILE A 130 -10.83 3.65 -4.66
N ARG A 131 -11.48 3.70 -5.82
CA ARG A 131 -12.73 2.97 -6.06
C ARG A 131 -12.55 1.46 -5.84
N GLY A 132 -11.50 0.88 -6.41
CA GLY A 132 -11.18 -0.54 -6.23
C GLY A 132 -10.97 -0.90 -4.76
N ALA A 133 -10.17 -0.10 -4.04
CA ALA A 133 -9.90 -0.31 -2.62
C ALA A 133 -11.17 -0.19 -1.76
N LEU A 134 -12.01 0.81 -2.00
CA LEU A 134 -13.27 1.00 -1.25
C LEU A 134 -14.26 -0.14 -1.50
N VAL A 135 -14.39 -0.60 -2.75
CA VAL A 135 -15.29 -1.74 -3.08
C VAL A 135 -14.75 -3.03 -2.47
N GLN A 136 -13.43 -3.24 -2.53
CA GLN A 136 -12.79 -4.41 -1.93
C GLN A 136 -12.97 -4.43 -0.41
N ALA A 137 -12.68 -3.32 0.27
CA ALA A 137 -12.87 -3.20 1.72
C ALA A 137 -14.34 -3.46 2.12
N ALA A 138 -15.29 -2.91 1.38
CA ALA A 138 -16.71 -3.17 1.63
C ALA A 138 -17.14 -4.62 1.41
N LEU A 139 -16.39 -5.42 0.65
CA LEU A 139 -16.66 -6.86 0.43
C LEU A 139 -16.00 -7.76 1.46
N ASP A 140 -14.91 -7.29 2.09
CA ASP A 140 -14.12 -8.03 3.07
C ASP A 140 -14.67 -7.89 4.51
N ASP A 141 -15.52 -6.87 4.76
CA ASP A 141 -16.33 -6.67 5.98
C ASP A 141 -17.62 -7.52 6.01
#